data_AF-A0AB73PKQ8-F1
#
_entry.id   AF-A0AB73PKQ8-F1
#
_cell.length_a   1.000
_cell.length_b   1.000
_cell.length_c   1.000
_cell.angle_alpha   90.00
_cell.angle_beta   90.00
_cell.angle_gamma   90.00
#
_symmetry.space_group_name_H-M   'P 1'
#
loop_
_entity.id
_entity.type
_entity.pdbx_description
1 polymer ?
#
loop_
_entity_poly.entity_id
_entity_poly.type
_entity_poly.pdbx_seq_one_letter_code
_entity_poly.pdbx_strand_id
1 'polypeptide(L)'
;MSFQQVLNEVKVISSNGDTSLAITRYDQQGLNRFLLRDLSHQTETRSNYVNNLEQLCQQAKCNRVILNVNEISESFYMKLITFCNFTLLDAKQDMQHLNGFNYFIVLNSFDENSGHTVWAPSYSPNCVTERDLDEYDPDRW
;
A
#
# COMPACT_ATOMS: atom_id res chain seq x y z
N MET A 1 -4.28 1.61 -12.84
CA MET A 1 -4.16 0.28 -12.23
C MET A 1 -5.47 -0.30 -11.73
N SER A 2 -5.69 -1.59 -11.97
CA SER A 2 -6.77 -2.35 -11.32
C SER A 2 -6.36 -2.78 -9.92
N PHE A 3 -7.22 -2.58 -8.91
CA PHE A 3 -6.97 -3.05 -7.55
C PHE A 3 -6.76 -4.57 -7.47
N GLN A 4 -7.30 -5.34 -8.42
CA GLN A 4 -7.06 -6.77 -8.52
C GLN A 4 -5.57 -7.11 -8.69
N GLN A 5 -4.80 -6.26 -9.37
CA GLN A 5 -3.35 -6.45 -9.52
C GLN A 5 -2.64 -6.39 -8.16
N VAL A 6 -3.05 -5.46 -7.29
CA VAL A 6 -2.53 -5.35 -5.92
C VAL A 6 -2.89 -6.59 -5.09
N LEU A 7 -4.15 -7.03 -5.16
CA LEU A 7 -4.61 -8.22 -4.44
C LEU A 7 -3.89 -9.49 -4.88
N ASN A 8 -3.51 -9.57 -6.15
CA ASN A 8 -2.74 -10.70 -6.65
C ASN A 8 -1.37 -10.76 -5.98
N GLU A 9 -0.72 -9.66 -5.62
CA GLU A 9 0.64 -9.67 -5.07
C GLU A 9 0.74 -9.99 -3.56
N VAL A 10 -0.39 -10.19 -2.89
CA VAL A 10 -0.47 -10.46 -1.46
C VAL A 10 -1.21 -11.76 -1.15
N LYS A 11 -1.20 -12.18 0.12
CA LYS A 11 -2.09 -13.22 0.61
C LYS A 11 -3.24 -12.57 1.38
N VAL A 12 -4.43 -12.64 0.80
CA VAL A 12 -5.66 -12.14 1.42
C VAL A 12 -6.15 -13.11 2.48
N ILE A 13 -6.40 -12.61 3.69
CA ILE A 13 -6.96 -13.38 4.83
C ILE A 13 -8.48 -13.30 4.83
N SER A 14 -9.02 -12.10 4.60
CA SER A 14 -10.46 -11.84 4.55
C SER A 14 -10.75 -10.56 3.79
N SER A 15 -11.90 -10.48 3.14
CA SER A 15 -12.36 -9.28 2.41
C SER A 15 -13.78 -8.89 2.80
N ASN A 16 -14.05 -7.60 2.83
CA ASN A 16 -15.37 -7.02 3.04
C ASN A 16 -15.51 -5.75 2.18
N GLY A 17 -16.23 -5.87 1.06
CA GLY A 17 -16.35 -4.80 0.07
C GLY A 17 -14.97 -4.35 -0.43
N ASP A 18 -14.71 -3.04 -0.36
CA ASP A 18 -13.46 -2.43 -0.84
C ASP A 18 -12.27 -2.64 0.11
N THR A 19 -12.44 -3.32 1.25
CA THR A 19 -11.38 -3.53 2.24
C THR A 19 -11.01 -5.00 2.37
N SER A 20 -9.72 -5.29 2.36
CA SER A 20 -9.16 -6.63 2.56
C SER A 20 -8.11 -6.61 3.68
N LEU A 21 -8.15 -7.60 4.55
CA LEU A 21 -7.05 -7.89 5.47
C LEU A 21 -6.08 -8.83 4.75
N ALA A 22 -4.81 -8.46 4.70
CA ALA A 22 -3.80 -9.23 3.99
C ALA A 22 -2.47 -9.29 4.75
N ILE A 23 -1.62 -10.18 4.28
CA ILE A 23 -0.21 -10.30 4.63
C ILE A 23 0.60 -10.40 3.34
N THR A 24 1.90 -10.08 3.39
CA THR A 24 2.76 -10.37 2.25
C THR A 24 2.82 -11.88 2.00
N ARG A 25 3.00 -12.30 0.75
CA ARG A 25 2.98 -13.73 0.37
C ARG A 25 3.99 -14.59 1.15
N TYR A 26 5.06 -13.98 1.64
CA TYR A 26 6.15 -14.66 2.36
C TYR A 26 6.08 -14.54 3.89
N ASP A 27 5.12 -13.78 4.43
CA ASP A 27 4.91 -13.69 5.88
C ASP A 27 4.13 -14.90 6.41
N GLN A 28 4.82 -16.03 6.57
CA GLN A 28 4.21 -17.27 7.04
C GLN A 28 3.70 -17.20 8.49
N GLN A 29 4.24 -16.28 9.30
CA GLN A 29 3.84 -16.09 10.70
C GLN A 29 2.69 -15.08 10.84
N GLY A 30 2.37 -14.34 9.77
CA GLY A 30 1.30 -13.33 9.76
C GLY A 30 1.56 -12.20 10.76
N LEU A 31 2.83 -11.83 10.94
CA LEU A 31 3.28 -10.77 11.84
C LEU A 31 3.07 -9.38 11.25
N ASN A 32 3.06 -9.27 9.92
CA ASN A 32 2.93 -8.03 9.16
C ASN A 32 1.56 -7.97 8.46
N ARG A 33 0.49 -8.04 9.26
CA ARG A 33 -0.88 -7.83 8.77
C ARG A 33 -1.12 -6.37 8.46
N PHE A 34 -1.80 -6.11 7.36
CA PHE A 34 -2.23 -4.77 6.98
C PHE A 34 -3.61 -4.81 6.33
N LEU A 35 -4.31 -3.69 6.42
CA LEU A 35 -5.52 -3.47 5.63
C LEU A 35 -5.13 -2.94 4.26
N LEU A 36 -5.66 -3.55 3.21
CA LEU A 36 -5.67 -3.05 1.84
C LEU A 36 -7.06 -2.47 1.56
N ARG A 37 -7.15 -1.24 1.06
CA ARG A 37 -8.44 -0.65 0.70
C ARG A 37 -8.39 0.01 -0.67
N ASP A 38 -9.39 -0.28 -1.49
CA ASP A 38 -9.59 0.40 -2.77
C ASP A 38 -10.43 1.66 -2.59
N LEU A 39 -9.84 2.80 -2.91
CA LEU A 39 -10.49 4.10 -2.95
C LEU A 39 -10.34 4.74 -4.34
N SER A 40 -9.90 3.98 -5.33
CA SER A 40 -9.69 4.46 -6.71
C SER A 40 -10.99 4.79 -7.45
N HIS A 41 -12.15 4.41 -6.90
CA HIS A 41 -13.44 4.89 -7.39
C HIS A 41 -13.72 6.36 -7.02
N GLN A 42 -12.92 6.95 -6.12
CA GLN A 42 -13.02 8.36 -5.75
C GLN A 42 -12.06 9.20 -6.58
N THR A 43 -12.53 10.36 -7.06
CA THR A 43 -11.63 11.34 -7.70
C THR A 43 -10.62 11.89 -6.69
N GLU A 44 -11.08 12.24 -5.48
CA GLU A 44 -10.27 12.72 -4.36
C GLU A 44 -10.78 12.10 -3.05
N THR A 45 -9.90 11.49 -2.27
CA THR A 45 -10.25 10.90 -0.97
C THR A 45 -10.23 11.96 0.16
N ARG A 46 -11.30 11.97 0.96
CA ARG A 46 -11.56 12.98 2.00
C ARG A 46 -11.50 12.44 3.44
N SER A 47 -11.44 13.37 4.40
CA SER A 47 -11.13 13.08 5.80
C SER A 47 -12.12 12.18 6.58
N ASN A 48 -13.34 11.98 6.08
CA ASN A 48 -14.38 11.15 6.72
C ASN A 48 -14.07 9.65 6.69
N TYR A 49 -13.17 9.20 5.81
CA TYR A 49 -12.79 7.78 5.70
C TYR A 49 -11.84 7.31 6.80
N VAL A 50 -11.13 8.24 7.46
CA VAL A 50 -10.13 7.92 8.50
C VAL A 50 -10.74 7.23 9.72
N ASN A 51 -11.83 7.75 10.27
CA ASN A 51 -12.45 7.18 11.47
C ASN A 51 -12.85 5.71 11.26
N ASN A 52 -13.32 5.39 10.05
CA ASN A 52 -13.67 4.03 9.68
C ASN A 52 -12.41 3.14 9.55
N LEU A 53 -11.32 3.66 8.99
CA LEU A 53 -10.04 2.95 8.90
C LEU A 53 -9.45 2.64 10.29
N GLU A 54 -9.51 3.59 11.22
CA GLU A 54 -9.03 3.41 12.59
C GLU A 54 -9.78 2.27 13.29
N GLN A 55 -11.11 2.26 13.20
CA GLN A 55 -11.94 1.19 13.76
C GLN A 55 -11.62 -0.17 13.13
N LEU A 56 -11.48 -0.24 11.81
CA LEU A 56 -11.13 -1.47 11.11
C LEU A 56 -9.74 -1.97 11.51
N CYS A 57 -8.76 -1.08 11.68
CA CYS A 57 -7.42 -1.43 12.15
C CYS A 57 -7.45 -2.05 13.55
N GLN A 58 -8.20 -1.43 14.47
CA GLN A 58 -8.38 -1.94 15.83
C GLN A 58 -9.03 -3.33 15.84
N GLN A 59 -10.09 -3.53 15.03
CA GLN A 59 -10.77 -4.81 14.91
C GLN A 59 -9.87 -5.90 14.31
N ALA A 60 -9.11 -5.55 13.27
CA ALA A 60 -8.20 -6.47 12.59
C ALA A 60 -6.86 -6.70 13.32
N LYS A 61 -6.61 -5.94 14.40
CA LYS A 61 -5.34 -5.93 15.16
C LYS A 61 -4.13 -5.67 14.27
N CYS A 62 -4.24 -4.69 13.38
CA CYS A 62 -3.13 -4.22 12.55
C CYS A 62 -2.92 -2.71 12.74
N ASN A 63 -1.69 -2.25 12.56
CA ASN A 63 -1.32 -0.83 12.66
C ASN A 63 -0.89 -0.22 11.31
N ARG A 64 -1.12 -0.97 10.22
CA ARG A 64 -0.75 -0.56 8.86
C ARG A 64 -1.91 -0.63 7.88
N VAL A 65 -2.00 0.38 7.04
CA VAL A 65 -2.99 0.48 5.96
C VAL A 65 -2.29 0.75 4.63
N ILE A 66 -2.73 0.11 3.57
CA ILE A 66 -2.32 0.36 2.19
C ILE A 66 -3.57 0.77 1.42
N LEU A 67 -3.54 1.99 0.87
CA LEU A 67 -4.68 2.60 0.21
C LEU A 67 -4.37 2.76 -1.27
N ASN A 68 -5.21 2.21 -2.14
CA ASN A 68 -5.16 2.46 -3.58
C ASN A 68 -6.01 3.70 -3.89
N VAL A 69 -5.39 4.81 -4.29
CA VAL A 69 -6.03 6.13 -4.36
C VAL A 69 -5.64 6.86 -5.65
N ASN A 70 -6.55 7.65 -6.22
CA ASN A 70 -6.22 8.55 -7.32
C ASN A 70 -5.56 9.85 -6.83
N GLU A 71 -6.07 10.38 -5.73
CA GLU A 71 -5.67 11.63 -5.12
C GLU A 71 -6.20 11.68 -3.69
N ILE A 72 -5.54 12.44 -2.84
CA ILE A 72 -5.97 12.65 -1.45
C ILE A 72 -5.92 14.14 -1.09
N SER A 73 -6.88 14.58 -0.27
CA SER A 73 -6.82 15.92 0.32
C SER A 73 -5.73 16.02 1.39
N GLU A 74 -5.14 17.21 1.56
CA GLU A 74 -4.19 17.50 2.65
C GLU A 74 -4.78 17.17 4.02
N SER A 75 -6.06 17.51 4.24
CA SER A 75 -6.76 17.19 5.49
C SER A 75 -6.86 15.68 5.77
N PHE A 76 -6.95 14.85 4.72
CA PHE A 76 -6.96 13.40 4.86
C PHE A 76 -5.56 12.88 5.19
N TYR A 77 -4.54 13.38 4.50
CA TYR A 77 -3.14 13.05 4.78
C TYR A 77 -2.74 13.37 6.22
N MET A 78 -3.03 14.59 6.68
CA MET A 78 -2.70 15.04 8.02
C MET A 78 -3.41 14.22 9.10
N LYS A 79 -4.60 13.68 8.82
CA LYS A 79 -5.23 12.72 9.73
C LYS A 79 -4.56 11.35 9.67
N LEU A 80 -4.27 10.82 8.47
CA LEU A 80 -3.62 9.52 8.30
C LEU A 80 -2.33 9.37 9.09
N ILE A 81 -1.43 10.37 9.00
CA ILE A 81 -0.14 10.36 9.70
C ILE A 81 -0.27 10.31 11.23
N THR A 82 -1.44 10.69 11.79
CA THR A 82 -1.63 10.71 13.25
C THR A 82 -2.09 9.39 13.85
N PHE A 83 -2.65 8.46 13.05
CA PHE A 83 -3.29 7.26 13.60
C PHE A 83 -2.68 5.93 13.15
N CYS A 84 -2.01 5.84 11.99
CA CYS A 84 -1.44 4.58 11.52
C CYS A 84 -0.22 4.77 10.61
N ASN A 85 0.56 3.70 10.44
CA ASN A 85 1.48 3.59 9.32
C ASN A 85 0.66 3.38 8.04
N PHE A 86 0.95 4.13 6.99
CA PHE A 86 0.22 3.97 5.73
C PHE A 86 1.12 3.98 4.51
N THR A 87 0.60 3.39 3.42
CA THR A 87 1.15 3.47 2.08
C THR A 87 0.03 3.90 1.15
N LEU A 88 0.25 4.94 0.34
CA LEU A 88 -0.69 5.37 -0.69
C LEU A 88 -0.18 4.85 -2.03
N LEU A 89 -0.88 3.93 -2.66
CA LEU A 89 -0.57 3.49 -4.01
C LEU A 89 -1.25 4.42 -5.00
N ASP A 90 -0.50 4.92 -5.99
CA ASP A 90 -1.06 5.73 -7.05
C ASP A 90 -1.88 4.86 -8.01
N ALA A 91 -3.20 4.91 -7.89
CA ALA A 91 -4.12 4.15 -8.72
C ALA A 91 -4.05 4.55 -10.21
N LYS A 92 -3.50 5.72 -10.53
CA LYS A 92 -3.30 6.20 -11.91
C LYS A 92 -2.10 5.52 -12.59
N GLN A 93 -1.16 4.99 -11.82
CA GLN A 93 0.03 4.30 -12.32
C GLN A 93 -0.19 2.80 -12.32
N ASP A 94 0.06 2.12 -13.45
CA ASP A 94 0.00 0.67 -13.52
C ASP A 94 1.14 0.00 -12.74
N MET A 95 0.93 -1.27 -12.37
CA MET A 95 1.96 -2.11 -11.78
C MET A 95 3.16 -2.20 -12.71
N GLN A 96 4.36 -2.02 -12.15
CA GLN A 96 5.62 -2.08 -12.88
C GLN A 96 6.38 -3.35 -12.54
N HIS A 97 7.41 -3.67 -13.34
CA HIS A 97 8.23 -4.85 -13.16
C HIS A 97 9.72 -4.51 -13.33
N LEU A 98 10.53 -4.87 -12.35
CA LEU A 98 11.98 -4.66 -12.36
C LEU A 98 12.68 -5.80 -11.61
N ASN A 99 13.73 -6.38 -12.20
CA ASN A 99 14.55 -7.45 -11.60
C ASN A 99 13.74 -8.60 -10.96
N GLY A 100 12.67 -9.03 -11.61
CA GLY A 100 11.83 -10.12 -11.11
C GLY A 100 10.80 -9.71 -10.05
N PHE A 101 10.75 -8.43 -9.66
CA PHE A 101 9.78 -7.90 -8.70
C PHE A 101 8.68 -7.12 -9.41
N ASN A 102 7.44 -7.41 -9.03
CA ASN A 102 6.30 -6.55 -9.30
C ASN A 102 6.24 -5.46 -8.22
N TYR A 103 6.10 -4.20 -8.64
CA TYR A 103 6.03 -3.07 -7.72
C TYR A 103 4.97 -2.05 -8.13
N PHE A 104 4.55 -1.28 -7.14
CA PHE A 104 3.52 -0.26 -7.25
C PHE A 104 4.10 1.10 -6.87
N ILE A 105 3.81 2.13 -7.67
CA ILE A 105 4.25 3.49 -7.41
C ILE A 105 3.48 4.05 -6.20
N VAL A 106 4.22 4.65 -5.27
CA VAL A 106 3.64 5.29 -4.09
C VAL A 106 3.29 6.73 -4.41
N LEU A 107 2.03 7.11 -4.18
CA LEU A 107 1.58 8.49 -4.29
C LEU A 107 2.14 9.31 -3.12
N ASN A 108 3.17 10.11 -3.38
CA ASN A 108 3.64 11.14 -2.45
C ASN A 108 3.01 12.48 -2.85
N SER A 109 1.87 12.80 -2.26
CA SER A 109 1.07 13.98 -2.63
C SER A 109 1.62 15.32 -2.12
N PHE A 110 2.74 15.33 -1.37
CA PHE A 110 3.31 16.55 -0.75
C PHE A 110 4.84 16.64 -0.81
N ASP A 111 5.53 15.77 -1.55
CA ASP A 111 6.99 15.80 -1.69
C ASP A 111 7.37 15.61 -3.16
N GLU A 112 8.25 16.47 -3.69
CA GLU A 112 8.58 16.55 -5.12
C GLU A 112 9.39 15.33 -5.63
N ASN A 113 9.85 14.47 -4.72
CA ASN A 113 10.61 13.24 -5.04
C ASN A 113 9.72 12.01 -5.31
N SER A 114 8.48 12.24 -5.76
CA SER A 114 7.41 11.24 -5.89
C SER A 114 7.64 10.11 -6.90
N GLY A 115 8.76 10.12 -7.64
CA GLY A 115 9.08 9.10 -8.64
C GLY A 115 9.89 7.91 -8.15
N HIS A 116 10.47 7.95 -6.94
CA HIS A 116 11.43 6.91 -6.52
C HIS A 116 10.92 5.94 -5.47
N THR A 117 9.88 6.28 -4.71
CA THR A 117 9.37 5.39 -3.66
C THR A 117 8.33 4.44 -4.22
N VAL A 118 8.53 3.16 -3.96
CA VAL A 118 7.71 2.07 -4.50
C VAL A 118 7.36 1.09 -3.39
N TRP A 119 6.29 0.32 -3.61
CA TRP A 119 5.97 -0.82 -2.77
C TRP A 119 6.04 -2.11 -3.58
N ALA A 120 6.98 -2.97 -3.19
CA ALA A 120 7.22 -4.27 -3.81
C ALA A 120 6.94 -5.37 -2.76
N PRO A 121 5.70 -5.86 -2.62
CA PRO A 121 5.29 -6.76 -1.55
C PRO A 121 6.03 -8.11 -1.52
N SER A 122 6.60 -8.52 -2.65
CA SER A 122 7.43 -9.72 -2.76
C SER A 122 8.88 -9.50 -2.31
N TYR A 123 9.36 -8.25 -2.30
CA TYR A 123 10.70 -7.87 -1.87
C TYR A 123 10.73 -7.48 -0.39
N SER A 124 9.87 -6.55 0.01
CA SER A 124 9.84 -5.98 1.35
C SER A 124 8.39 -5.71 1.77
N PRO A 125 8.05 -5.92 3.07
CA PRO A 125 6.77 -5.43 3.57
C PRO A 125 6.70 -3.90 3.46
N ASN A 126 7.81 -3.18 3.65
CA ASN A 126 7.84 -1.71 3.66
C ASN A 126 8.06 -1.12 2.26
N CYS A 127 7.79 0.18 2.11
CA CYS A 127 8.17 0.89 0.90
C CYS A 127 9.70 0.94 0.79
N VAL A 128 10.18 0.87 -0.44
CA VAL A 128 11.60 0.92 -0.82
C VAL A 128 11.77 1.90 -1.96
N THR A 129 12.99 2.16 -2.38
CA THR A 129 13.23 2.89 -3.62
C THR A 129 13.28 1.94 -4.81
N GLU A 130 12.97 2.44 -6.00
CA GLU A 130 13.17 1.67 -7.24
C GLU A 130 14.64 1.25 -7.42
N ARG A 131 15.59 2.08 -6.96
CA ARG A 131 17.01 1.74 -6.92
C ARG A 131 17.30 0.52 -6.05
N ASP A 132 16.63 0.38 -4.91
CA ASP A 132 16.81 -0.80 -4.05
C ASP A 132 16.40 -2.10 -4.75
N LEU A 133 15.44 -2.04 -5.67
CA LEU A 133 15.05 -3.17 -6.52
C LEU A 133 16.05 -3.39 -7.66
N ASP A 134 16.58 -2.31 -8.24
CA ASP A 134 17.58 -2.39 -9.31
C ASP A 134 18.92 -2.99 -8.83
N GLU A 135 19.34 -2.61 -7.62
CA GLU A 135 20.57 -3.09 -6.99
C GLU A 135 20.42 -4.48 -6.34
N TYR A 136 19.22 -5.08 -6.38
CA TYR A 136 19.01 -6.42 -5.85
C TYR A 136 19.74 -7.46 -6.69
N ASP A 137 20.75 -8.07 -6.08
CA ASP A 137 21.53 -9.17 -6.65
C ASP A 137 21.22 -10.46 -5.86
N PRO A 138 20.44 -11.40 -6.45
CA PRO A 138 20.07 -12.65 -5.79
C PRO A 138 21.27 -13.58 -5.53
N ASP A 139 22.40 -13.38 -6.22
CA ASP A 139 23.61 -14.22 -6.11
C ASP A 139 24.62 -13.68 -5.08
N ARG A 140 24.29 -12.57 -4.41
CA ARG A 140 25.20 -11.87 -3.48
C ARG A 140 25.20 -12.40 -2.04
N TRP A 141 24.47 -13.48 -1.75
CA TRP A 141 24.31 -14.08 -0.41
C TRP A 141 24.34 -15.61 -0.42
#